data_AF-A0A928XDM4-F1
#
_entry.id   AF-A0A928XDM4-F1
#
_cell.length_a   1.000
_cell.length_b   1.000
_cell.length_c   1.000
_cell.angle_alpha   90.00
_cell.angle_beta   90.00
_cell.angle_gamma   90.00
#
_symmetry.space_group_name_H-M   'P 1'
#
loop_
_entity.id
_entity.type
_entity.pdbx_description
1 polymer ?
#
loop_
_entity_poly.entity_id
_entity_poly.type
_entity_poly.pdbx_seq_one_letter_code
_entity_poly.pdbx_strand_id
1 'polypeptide(L)'
;MSNWAYMVMAALAWSLKAWLALLLPAEGRWKERHKQEKQSVLRMEFKRFVNAFVRVPALVVRGGRRAVFKLLSWNPWQSVLLRAADALRWPLRC
;
A
#
# COMPACT_ATOMS: atom_id res chain seq x y z
N MET A 1 -7.81 -2.97 31.93
CA MET A 1 -7.49 -1.72 31.20
C MET A 1 -6.79 -2.08 29.88
N SER A 2 -7.51 -2.05 28.75
CA SER A 2 -6.95 -2.38 27.42
C SER A 2 -7.50 -1.48 26.30
N ASN A 3 -8.31 -0.47 26.66
CA ASN A 3 -9.00 0.41 25.71
C ASN A 3 -8.02 1.32 24.94
N TRP A 4 -6.97 1.79 25.61
CA TRP A 4 -5.95 2.65 25.01
C TRP A 4 -5.14 1.94 23.91
N ALA A 5 -4.91 0.64 24.05
CA ALA A 5 -4.21 -0.13 23.03
C ALA A 5 -4.95 -0.11 21.68
N TYR A 6 -6.29 -0.21 21.69
CA TYR A 6 -7.07 -0.10 20.46
C TYR A 6 -6.98 1.27 19.80
N MET A 7 -6.95 2.34 20.59
CA MET A 7 -6.78 3.71 20.07
C MET A 7 -5.39 3.89 19.44
N VAL A 8 -4.33 3.38 20.07
CA VAL A 8 -2.97 3.40 19.52
C VAL A 8 -2.91 2.62 18.21
N MET A 9 -3.46 1.41 18.17
CA MET A 9 -3.49 0.59 16.96
C MET A 9 -4.30 1.26 15.83
N ALA A 10 -5.42 1.91 16.16
CA ALA A 10 -6.22 2.66 15.19
C ALA A 10 -5.47 3.88 14.64
N ALA A 11 -4.83 4.66 15.51
CA ALA A 11 -4.03 5.82 15.11
C ALA A 11 -2.86 5.39 14.22
N LEU A 12 -2.12 4.34 14.60
CA LEU A 12 -1.03 3.77 13.81
C LEU A 12 -1.50 3.28 12.44
N ALA A 13 -2.65 2.61 12.38
CA ALA A 13 -3.21 2.14 11.11
C ALA A 13 -3.58 3.31 10.18
N TRP A 14 -4.11 4.40 10.73
CA TRP A 14 -4.42 5.60 9.97
C TRP A 14 -3.15 6.30 9.46
N SER A 15 -2.13 6.42 10.32
CA SER A 15 -0.81 6.93 9.95
C SER A 15 -0.20 6.07 8.84
N LEU A 16 -0.23 4.74 8.95
CA LEU A 16 0.31 3.83 7.93
C LEU A 16 -0.31 4.06 6.55
N LYS A 17 -1.65 4.22 6.48
CA LYS A 17 -2.34 4.53 5.23
C LYS A 17 -1.85 5.86 4.64
N ALA A 18 -1.77 6.91 5.45
CA ALA A 18 -1.33 8.23 5.00
C ALA A 18 0.12 8.19 4.48
N TRP A 19 1.01 7.52 5.22
CA TRP A 19 2.40 7.34 4.83
C TRP A 19 2.54 6.57 3.51
N LEU A 20 1.82 5.47 3.33
CA LEU A 20 1.82 4.73 2.07
C LEU A 20 1.42 5.62 0.90
N ALA A 21 0.37 6.43 1.07
CA ALA A 21 -0.09 7.33 0.02
C ALA A 21 0.94 8.45 -0.26
N LEU A 22 1.60 8.98 0.76
CA LEU A 22 2.63 10.01 0.61
C LEU A 22 3.89 9.48 -0.07
N LEU A 23 4.27 8.22 0.18
CA LEU A 23 5.42 7.56 -0.43
C LEU A 23 5.21 7.17 -1.90
N LEU A 24 3.96 7.20 -2.41
CA LEU A 24 3.71 6.87 -3.82
C LEU A 24 4.44 7.84 -4.75
N PRO A 25 5.32 7.33 -5.64
CA PRO A 25 6.02 8.17 -6.61
C PRO A 25 5.03 8.68 -7.66
N ALA A 26 5.05 9.99 -7.89
CA ALA A 26 4.20 10.68 -8.86
C ALA A 26 5.01 11.36 -9.97
N GLU A 27 6.13 10.76 -10.36
CA GLU A 27 7.06 11.33 -11.35
C GLU A 27 6.98 10.62 -12.71
N GLY A 28 7.63 11.20 -13.72
CA GLY A 28 7.76 10.64 -15.06
C GLY A 28 6.57 10.92 -16.00
N ARG A 29 6.47 10.12 -17.08
CA ARG A 29 5.50 10.29 -18.18
C ARG A 29 4.04 10.32 -17.70
N TRP A 30 3.71 9.60 -16.63
CA TRP A 30 2.34 9.46 -16.10
C TRP A 30 2.10 10.29 -14.83
N LYS A 31 2.90 11.34 -14.60
CA LYS A 31 2.88 12.19 -13.40
C LYS A 31 1.47 12.62 -12.97
N GLU A 32 0.66 13.12 -13.91
CA GLU A 32 -0.68 13.61 -13.59
C GLU A 32 -1.60 12.48 -13.09
N ARG A 33 -1.63 11.35 -13.79
CA ARG A 33 -2.37 10.16 -13.36
C ARG A 33 -1.88 9.66 -11.99
N HIS A 34 -0.57 9.59 -11.77
CA HIS A 34 -0.02 9.12 -10.51
C HIS A 34 -0.34 10.08 -9.35
N LYS A 35 -0.37 11.39 -9.60
CA LYS A 35 -0.79 12.39 -8.62
C LYS A 35 -2.25 12.21 -8.24
N GLN A 36 -3.12 11.93 -9.21
CA GLN A 36 -4.54 11.64 -8.96
C GLN A 36 -4.72 10.32 -8.18
N GLU A 37 -3.99 9.27 -8.54
CA GLU A 37 -3.98 7.99 -7.81
C GLU A 37 -3.53 8.20 -6.35
N LYS A 38 -2.42 8.92 -6.12
CA LYS A 38 -1.92 9.30 -4.79
C LYS A 38 -2.96 10.06 -3.98
N GLN A 39 -3.58 11.08 -4.57
CA GLN A 39 -4.64 11.86 -3.91
C GLN A 39 -5.86 10.99 -3.58
N SER A 40 -6.19 10.05 -4.46
CA SER A 40 -7.31 9.13 -4.25
C SER A 40 -7.03 8.16 -3.10
N VAL A 41 -5.80 7.67 -2.93
CA VAL A 41 -5.42 6.84 -1.78
C VAL A 41 -5.42 7.65 -0.48
N LEU A 42 -4.96 8.91 -0.49
CA LEU A 42 -5.03 9.80 0.68
C LEU A 42 -6.47 9.99 1.16
N ARG A 43 -7.39 10.27 0.23
CA ARG A 43 -8.83 10.48 0.51
C ARG A 43 -9.64 9.20 0.69
N MET A 44 -9.04 8.03 0.48
CA MET A 44 -9.76 6.75 0.49
C MET A 44 -10.31 6.41 1.87
N GLU A 45 -11.51 5.86 1.97
CA GLU A 45 -11.98 5.27 3.23
C GLU A 45 -11.06 4.14 3.71
N PHE A 46 -10.75 4.07 5.01
CA PHE A 46 -9.79 3.09 5.53
C PHE A 46 -10.24 1.64 5.28
N LYS A 47 -11.54 1.35 5.38
CA LYS A 47 -12.10 0.03 5.04
C LYS A 47 -11.82 -0.34 3.58
N ARG A 48 -11.95 0.63 2.66
CA ARG A 48 -11.64 0.43 1.24
C ARG A 48 -10.14 0.24 1.03
N PHE A 49 -9.31 1.01 1.74
CA PHE A 49 -7.86 0.86 1.72
C PHE A 49 -7.43 -0.54 2.15
N VAL A 50 -7.96 -1.06 3.26
CA VAL A 50 -7.66 -2.42 3.74
C VAL A 50 -8.04 -3.46 2.69
N ASN A 51 -9.21 -3.35 2.08
CA ASN A 51 -9.64 -4.32 1.06
C ASN A 51 -8.82 -4.21 -0.25
N ALA A 52 -8.35 -3.01 -0.60
CA ALA A 52 -7.61 -2.79 -1.85
C ALA A 52 -6.10 -3.07 -1.75
N PHE A 53 -5.48 -2.84 -0.59
CA PHE A 53 -4.02 -2.90 -0.42
C PHE A 53 -3.54 -3.96 0.56
N VAL A 54 -4.35 -4.33 1.56
CA VAL A 54 -3.93 -5.23 2.65
C VAL A 54 -4.51 -6.63 2.47
N ARG A 55 -5.81 -6.75 2.26
CA ARG A 55 -6.54 -8.01 2.07
C ARG A 55 -6.56 -8.45 0.61
N VAL A 56 -5.39 -8.42 -0.03
CA VAL A 56 -5.24 -8.88 -1.41
C VAL A 56 -4.89 -10.37 -1.38
N PRO A 57 -5.71 -11.26 -1.97
CA PRO A 57 -5.40 -12.67 -1.99
C PRO A 57 -4.15 -12.91 -2.83
N ALA A 58 -3.14 -13.51 -2.21
CA ALA A 58 -1.87 -13.80 -2.86
C ALA A 58 -1.34 -15.18 -2.46
N LEU A 59 -0.82 -15.91 -3.44
CA LEU A 59 -0.05 -17.13 -3.20
C LEU A 59 1.43 -16.78 -3.07
N VAL A 60 2.02 -17.16 -1.94
CA VAL A 60 3.46 -17.00 -1.69
C VAL A 60 4.17 -18.29 -2.06
N VAL A 61 4.90 -18.27 -3.16
CA VAL A 61 5.75 -19.38 -3.59
C VAL A 61 7.18 -19.07 -3.13
N ARG A 62 7.66 -19.80 -2.13
CA ARG A 62 9.05 -19.68 -1.66
C ARG A 62 9.93 -20.68 -2.42
N GLY A 63 10.85 -20.18 -3.22
CA GLY A 63 11.96 -20.95 -3.79
C GLY A 63 13.25 -20.74 -2.98
N GLY A 64 14.34 -21.41 -3.37
CA GLY A 64 15.59 -21.40 -2.60
C GLY A 64 16.19 -20.01 -2.36
N ARG A 65 16.19 -19.11 -3.36
CA ARG A 65 16.75 -17.74 -3.25
C ARG A 65 15.73 -16.62 -3.51
N ARG A 66 14.46 -16.95 -3.76
CA ARG A 66 13.45 -15.97 -4.18
C ARG A 66 12.08 -16.35 -3.64
N ALA A 67 11.39 -15.37 -3.08
CA ALA A 67 9.95 -15.45 -2.86
C ALA A 67 9.23 -14.82 -4.07
N VAL A 68 8.22 -15.52 -4.60
CA VAL A 68 7.35 -15.02 -5.67
C VAL A 68 5.95 -14.89 -5.10
N PHE A 69 5.37 -13.69 -5.22
CA PHE A 69 4.02 -13.39 -4.80
C PHE A 69 3.12 -13.36 -6.04
N LYS A 70 2.16 -14.29 -6.12
CA LYS A 70 1.17 -14.35 -7.20
C LYS A 70 -0.16 -13.80 -6.70
N LEU A 71 -0.65 -12.72 -7.27
CA LEU A 71 -1.97 -12.18 -6.93
C LEU A 71 -3.06 -13.09 -7.53
N LEU A 72 -4.03 -13.49 -6.72
CA LEU A 72 -5.07 -14.47 -7.09
C LEU A 72 -6.41 -13.82 -7.49
N SER A 73 -6.52 -12.51 -7.33
CA SER A 73 -7.66 -11.74 -7.80
C SER A 73 -7.16 -10.53 -8.58
N TRP A 74 -8.05 -9.89 -9.33
CA TRP A 74 -7.79 -8.58 -9.93
C TRP A 74 -8.43 -7.48 -9.10
N ASN A 75 -7.75 -6.34 -8.98
CA ASN A 75 -8.28 -5.15 -8.33
C ASN A 75 -7.74 -3.87 -9.03
N PRO A 76 -8.54 -2.81 -9.20
CA PRO A 76 -8.12 -1.60 -9.92
C PRO A 76 -6.88 -0.87 -9.35
N TRP A 77 -6.61 -1.04 -8.05
CA TRP A 77 -5.49 -0.45 -7.31
C TRP A 77 -4.21 -1.30 -7.37
N GLN A 78 -4.20 -2.45 -8.05
CA GLN A 78 -3.01 -3.31 -8.12
C GLN A 78 -1.80 -2.62 -8.73
N SER A 79 -1.99 -1.80 -9.76
CA SER A 79 -0.89 -1.03 -10.35
C SER A 79 -0.28 -0.05 -9.34
N VAL A 80 -1.11 0.57 -8.49
CA VAL A 80 -0.69 1.48 -7.42
C VAL A 80 0.01 0.72 -6.30
N LEU A 81 -0.52 -0.45 -5.91
CA LEU A 81 0.09 -1.34 -4.92
C LEU A 81 1.48 -1.82 -5.35
N LEU A 82 1.62 -2.30 -6.59
CA LEU A 82 2.90 -2.76 -7.12
C LEU A 82 3.91 -1.62 -7.20
N ARG A 83 3.46 -0.42 -7.62
CA ARG A 83 4.32 0.77 -7.61
C ARG A 83 4.79 1.16 -6.20
N ALA A 84 3.91 1.06 -5.21
CA ALA A 84 4.30 1.27 -3.81
C ALA A 84 5.32 0.23 -3.35
N ALA A 85 5.13 -1.04 -3.70
CA ALA A 85 6.07 -2.11 -3.36
C ALA A 85 7.45 -1.89 -4.02
N ASP A 86 7.48 -1.44 -5.27
CA ASP A 86 8.72 -1.10 -5.96
C ASP A 86 9.43 0.09 -5.32
N ALA A 87 8.70 1.11 -4.87
CA ALA A 87 9.26 2.26 -4.15
C ALA A 87 9.86 1.85 -2.79
N LEU A 88 9.17 0.98 -2.06
CA LEU A 88 9.59 0.46 -0.75
C LEU A 88 10.73 -0.56 -0.83
N ARG A 89 11.03 -1.10 -2.02
CA ARG A 89 12.14 -2.03 -2.23
C ARG A 89 13.50 -1.37 -2.00
N TRP A 90 13.59 -0.06 -2.20
CA TRP A 90 14.80 0.70 -1.94
C TRP A 90 14.80 1.20 -0.50
N PRO A 91 15.96 1.17 0.20
CA PRO A 91 16.05 1.77 1.53
C PRO A 91 15.63 3.23 1.43
N LEU A 92 14.65 3.63 2.24
CA LEU A 92 14.25 5.02 2.39
C LEU A 92 15.45 5.77 2.99
N ARG A 93 16.25 6.39 2.12
CA ARG A 93 17.39 7.22 2.54
C ARG A 93 16.82 8.58 2.95
N CYS A 94 16.81 8.83 4.26
CA CYS A 94 16.55 10.14 4.85
C CYS A 94 17.87 10.88 5.05
#